data_AF-A0A0S8K5A6-F1
#
_entry.id   AF-A0A0S8K5A6-F1
#
_cell.length_a   1.000
_cell.length_b   1.000
_cell.length_c   1.000
_cell.angle_alpha   90.00
_cell.angle_beta   90.00
_cell.angle_gamma   90.00
#
_symmetry.space_group_name_H-M   'P 1'
#
loop_
_entity.id
_entity.type
_entity.pdbx_description
1 polymer ?
#
loop_
_entity_poly.entity_id
_entity_poly.type
_entity_poly.pdbx_seq_one_letter_code
_entity_poly.pdbx_strand_id
1 'polypeptide(L)'
;MNNFFQFLLHFIFIATFLFVYVIAIILLKPFRLHRKRKVSTVALKISYLIYLAFFLAFVYLVLFFADSEVNTEENMDNGTSVIYYIIVLVSFFIPNIGIMIRRRFKKNREKFNYLVTGFNFLIILALVFMMSQVRWDF
;
A
#
# COMPACT_ATOMS: atom_id res chain seq x y z
N MET A 1 -23.00 -7.09 -17.20
CA MET A 1 -21.84 -7.59 -17.99
C MET A 1 -21.86 -9.12 -17.95
N ASN A 2 -21.56 -9.83 -19.05
CA ASN A 2 -21.52 -11.30 -18.98
C ASN A 2 -20.53 -11.74 -17.90
N ASN A 3 -20.91 -12.70 -17.07
CA ASN A 3 -20.10 -13.24 -15.96
C ASN A 3 -18.65 -13.58 -16.39
N PHE A 4 -18.47 -13.99 -17.65
CA PHE A 4 -17.16 -14.23 -18.25
C PHE A 4 -16.26 -12.97 -18.31
N PHE A 5 -16.79 -11.82 -18.71
CA PHE A 5 -16.03 -10.57 -18.75
C PHE A 5 -15.65 -10.09 -17.35
N GLN A 6 -16.55 -10.25 -16.37
CA GLN A 6 -16.25 -9.94 -14.97
C GLN A 6 -15.12 -10.82 -14.44
N PHE A 7 -15.21 -12.14 -14.66
CA PHE A 7 -14.16 -13.10 -14.30
C PHE A 7 -12.81 -12.75 -14.96
N LEU A 8 -12.81 -12.46 -16.26
CA LEU A 8 -11.62 -12.10 -17.02
C LEU A 8 -10.95 -10.83 -16.46
N LEU A 9 -11.74 -9.81 -16.14
CA LEU A 9 -11.23 -8.58 -15.53
C LEU A 9 -10.62 -8.84 -14.15
N HIS A 10 -11.30 -9.57 -13.27
CA HIS A 10 -10.74 -9.93 -11.96
C HIS A 10 -9.40 -10.66 -12.11
N PHE A 11 -9.32 -11.63 -13.02
CA PHE A 11 -8.10 -12.37 -13.28
C PHE A 11 -6.96 -11.48 -13.77
N ILE A 12 -7.22 -10.58 -14.73
CA ILE A 12 -6.21 -9.65 -15.26
C ILE A 12 -5.69 -8.70 -14.18
N PHE A 13 -6.57 -8.18 -13.32
CA PHE A 13 -6.16 -7.29 -12.23
C PHE A 13 -5.38 -8.04 -11.14
N ILE A 14 -5.80 -9.25 -10.74
CA ILE A 14 -5.04 -10.08 -9.81
C ILE A 14 -3.64 -10.35 -10.37
N ALA A 15 -3.55 -10.74 -11.65
CA ALA A 15 -2.27 -10.97 -12.32
C ALA A 15 -1.40 -9.70 -12.33
N THR A 16 -2.01 -8.54 -12.62
CA THR A 16 -1.32 -7.24 -12.61
C THR A 16 -0.81 -6.86 -11.22
N PHE A 17 -1.64 -6.96 -10.18
CA PHE A 17 -1.24 -6.64 -8.80
C PHE A 17 -0.16 -7.60 -8.29
N LEU A 18 -0.28 -8.90 -8.58
CA LEU A 18 0.74 -9.88 -8.26
C LEU A 18 2.04 -9.58 -9.00
N PHE A 19 1.98 -9.20 -10.27
CA PHE A 19 3.15 -8.80 -11.05
C PHE A 19 3.84 -7.56 -10.47
N VAL A 20 3.10 -6.52 -10.10
CA VAL A 20 3.63 -5.32 -9.42
C VAL A 20 4.31 -5.69 -8.10
N TYR A 21 3.70 -6.58 -7.31
CA TYR A 21 4.28 -7.07 -6.06
C TYR A 21 5.59 -7.83 -6.28
N VAL A 22 5.63 -8.74 -7.26
CA VAL A 22 6.84 -9.51 -7.62
C VAL A 22 7.95 -8.57 -8.10
N ILE A 23 7.64 -7.59 -8.95
CA ILE A 23 8.62 -6.57 -9.37
C ILE A 23 9.17 -5.82 -8.16
N ALA A 24 8.32 -5.42 -7.22
CA ALA A 24 8.75 -4.73 -6.02
C ALA A 24 9.73 -5.60 -5.19
N ILE A 25 9.45 -6.89 -5.03
CA ILE A 25 10.37 -7.84 -4.38
C ILE A 25 11.71 -7.90 -5.12
N ILE A 26 11.70 -8.04 -6.45
CA ILE A 26 12.91 -8.13 -7.28
C ILE A 26 13.73 -6.85 -7.19
N LEU A 27 13.08 -5.69 -7.26
CA LEU A 27 13.72 -4.37 -7.25
C LEU A 27 14.31 -4.05 -5.87
N LEU A 28 13.58 -4.35 -4.79
CA LEU A 28 14.04 -4.08 -3.42
C LEU A 28 15.09 -5.06 -2.91
N LYS A 29 15.14 -6.27 -3.50
CA LYS A 29 15.97 -7.40 -3.05
C LYS A 29 15.95 -7.51 -1.52
N PRO A 30 14.78 -7.83 -0.91
CA PRO A 30 14.62 -7.82 0.55
C PRO A 30 15.69 -8.66 1.26
N PHE A 31 16.04 -9.81 0.67
CA PHE A 31 16.98 -10.78 1.23
C PHE A 31 18.46 -10.44 1.04
N ARG A 32 18.82 -9.32 0.38
CA ARG A 32 20.23 -8.92 0.26
C ARG A 32 20.71 -8.31 1.57
N LEU A 33 21.23 -9.17 2.45
CA LEU A 33 21.66 -8.84 3.81
C LEU A 33 22.95 -8.01 3.80
N HIS A 34 22.92 -6.80 4.38
CA HIS A 34 24.11 -5.95 4.50
C HIS A 34 24.91 -6.29 5.76
N ARG A 35 26.15 -6.76 5.62
CA ARG A 35 26.97 -7.35 6.71
C ARG A 35 27.22 -6.44 7.93
N LYS A 36 27.26 -5.11 7.77
CA LYS A 36 27.56 -4.13 8.84
C LYS A 36 26.35 -3.56 9.60
N ARG A 37 25.13 -3.56 9.04
CA ARG A 37 23.95 -2.89 9.62
C ARG A 37 22.66 -3.66 9.30
N LYS A 38 22.56 -4.85 9.90
CA LYS A 38 21.62 -5.91 9.51
C LYS A 38 20.16 -5.58 9.87
N VAL A 39 19.89 -5.18 11.12
CA VAL A 39 18.52 -5.12 11.65
C VAL A 39 17.70 -3.96 11.04
N SER A 40 18.18 -2.72 11.15
CA SER A 40 17.44 -1.52 10.69
C SER A 40 17.17 -1.52 9.18
N THR A 41 18.10 -2.03 8.36
CA THR A 41 17.91 -2.08 6.91
C THR A 41 16.92 -3.17 6.50
N VAL A 42 16.93 -4.31 7.18
CA VAL A 42 16.00 -5.42 6.93
C VAL A 42 14.60 -5.04 7.41
N ALA A 43 14.47 -4.44 8.60
CA ALA A 43 13.19 -3.96 9.13
C ALA A 43 12.50 -2.97 8.19
N LEU A 44 13.24 -2.02 7.60
CA LEU A 44 12.67 -1.08 6.62
C LEU A 44 12.19 -1.78 5.34
N LYS A 45 12.95 -2.76 4.83
CA LYS A 45 12.54 -3.49 3.62
C LYS A 45 11.34 -4.39 3.87
N ILE A 46 11.32 -5.10 4.99
CA ILE A 46 10.22 -5.99 5.37
C ILE A 46 8.96 -5.17 5.63
N SER A 47 9.04 -4.11 6.45
CA SER A 47 7.87 -3.25 6.72
C SER A 47 7.31 -2.62 5.46
N TYR A 48 8.16 -2.21 4.52
CA TYR A 48 7.68 -1.70 3.24
C TYR A 48 7.00 -2.77 2.39
N LEU A 49 7.53 -3.99 2.32
CA LEU A 49 6.88 -5.08 1.58
C LEU A 49 5.53 -5.49 2.18
N ILE A 50 5.44 -5.51 3.50
CA ILE A 50 4.18 -5.73 4.21
C ILE A 50 3.21 -4.59 3.88
N TYR A 51 3.65 -3.34 4.02
CA TYR A 51 2.85 -2.16 3.66
C TYR A 51 2.33 -2.26 2.22
N LEU A 52 3.20 -2.57 1.26
CA LEU A 52 2.83 -2.67 -0.14
C LEU A 52 1.81 -3.78 -0.39
N ALA A 53 1.94 -4.92 0.30
CA ALA A 53 0.95 -6.00 0.23
C ALA A 53 -0.42 -5.56 0.73
N PHE A 54 -0.48 -4.89 1.89
CA PHE A 54 -1.74 -4.35 2.43
C PHE A 54 -2.34 -3.27 1.53
N PHE A 55 -1.51 -2.40 0.94
CA PHE A 55 -1.96 -1.38 0.01
C PHE A 55 -2.54 -1.99 -1.27
N LEU A 56 -1.87 -3.00 -1.86
CA LEU A 56 -2.37 -3.71 -3.04
C LEU A 56 -3.67 -4.46 -2.73
N ALA A 57 -3.73 -5.13 -1.58
CA ALA A 57 -4.95 -5.81 -1.13
C ALA A 57 -6.11 -4.82 -0.93
N PHE A 58 -5.84 -3.65 -0.33
CA PHE A 58 -6.82 -2.59 -0.17
C PHE A 58 -7.37 -2.11 -1.51
N VAL A 59 -6.48 -1.74 -2.45
CA VAL A 59 -6.90 -1.27 -3.77
C VAL A 59 -7.69 -2.35 -4.51
N TYR A 60 -7.28 -3.62 -4.41
CA TYR A 60 -8.01 -4.74 -4.99
C TYR A 60 -9.42 -4.88 -4.40
N LEU A 61 -9.54 -4.87 -3.06
CA LEU A 61 -10.84 -4.95 -2.39
C LEU A 61 -11.75 -3.79 -2.79
N VAL A 62 -11.22 -2.56 -2.78
CA VAL A 62 -11.98 -1.38 -3.17
C VAL A 62 -12.43 -1.43 -4.63
N LEU A 63 -11.59 -1.91 -5.56
CA LEU A 63 -11.92 -1.92 -6.98
C LEU A 63 -13.02 -2.92 -7.34
N PHE A 64 -13.09 -4.04 -6.62
CA PHE A 64 -13.97 -5.17 -6.98
C PHE A 64 -15.13 -5.42 -6.03
N PHE A 65 -14.98 -5.05 -4.75
CA PHE A 65 -15.94 -5.38 -3.68
C PHE A 65 -16.47 -4.14 -2.95
N ALA A 66 -16.01 -2.93 -3.28
CA ALA A 66 -16.69 -1.74 -2.78
C ALA A 66 -18.03 -1.61 -3.50
N ASP A 67 -19.11 -1.53 -2.73
CA ASP A 67 -20.46 -1.31 -3.22
C ASP A 67 -20.48 -0.12 -4.20
N SER A 68 -20.96 -0.36 -5.42
CA SER A 68 -20.96 0.63 -6.51
C SER A 68 -21.92 1.78 -6.25
N GLU A 69 -22.90 1.63 -5.33
CA GLU A 69 -23.78 2.73 -4.94
C GLU A 69 -23.04 3.84 -4.16
N VAL A 70 -21.92 3.52 -3.50
CA VAL A 70 -21.09 4.53 -2.80
C VAL A 70 -20.27 5.39 -3.79
N ASN A 71 -20.23 5.02 -5.08
CA ASN A 71 -19.61 5.82 -6.14
C ASN A 71 -20.57 6.84 -6.80
N THR A 72 -21.85 6.85 -6.43
CA THR A 72 -22.82 7.81 -6.98
C THR A 72 -22.99 8.95 -5.99
N GLU A 73 -22.23 10.03 -6.19
CA GLU A 73 -22.54 11.45 -5.91
C GLU A 73 -23.09 11.90 -4.53
N GLU A 74 -23.79 11.08 -3.73
CA GLU A 74 -24.42 11.44 -2.46
C GLU A 74 -23.47 11.50 -1.25
N ASN A 75 -22.25 10.95 -1.36
CA ASN A 75 -21.24 11.02 -0.28
C ASN A 75 -20.10 12.02 -0.55
N MET A 76 -20.15 12.73 -1.68
CA MET A 76 -19.15 13.75 -2.02
C MET A 76 -19.30 15.06 -1.22
N ASP A 77 -20.38 15.20 -0.44
CA ASP A 77 -20.65 16.39 0.40
C ASP A 77 -20.15 16.26 1.86
N ASN A 78 -19.69 15.06 2.26
CA ASN A 78 -19.22 14.81 3.62
C ASN A 78 -17.69 14.84 3.66
N GLY A 79 -17.09 15.83 4.34
CA GLY A 79 -15.63 16.02 4.44
C GLY A 79 -14.80 14.78 4.85
N THR A 80 -15.44 13.73 5.39
CA THR A 80 -14.85 12.43 5.66
C THR A 80 -14.36 11.69 4.40
N SER A 81 -15.05 11.80 3.25
CA SER A 81 -14.62 11.16 2.00
C SER A 81 -13.32 11.76 1.45
N VAL A 82 -13.18 13.09 1.55
CA VAL A 82 -11.96 13.82 1.20
C VAL A 82 -10.78 13.38 2.08
N ILE A 83 -11.00 13.21 3.38
CA ILE A 83 -9.96 12.73 4.32
C ILE A 83 -9.48 11.34 3.92
N TYR A 84 -10.39 10.43 3.57
CA TYR A 84 -10.00 9.08 3.13
C TYR A 84 -9.19 9.11 1.83
N TYR A 85 -9.59 9.91 0.85
CA TYR A 85 -8.81 10.08 -0.38
C TYR A 85 -7.40 10.61 -0.10
N ILE A 86 -7.28 11.63 0.77
CA ILE A 86 -5.99 12.17 1.19
C ILE A 86 -5.13 11.09 1.86
N ILE A 87 -5.70 10.27 2.76
CA ILE A 87 -4.96 9.20 3.42
C ILE A 87 -4.46 8.16 2.40
N VAL A 88 -5.27 7.76 1.42
CA VAL A 88 -4.83 6.83 0.36
C VAL A 88 -3.70 7.42 -0.48
N LEU A 89 -3.81 8.70 -0.84
CA LEU A 89 -2.79 9.41 -1.61
C LEU A 89 -1.48 9.53 -0.81
N VAL A 90 -1.57 9.92 0.46
CA VAL A 90 -0.45 10.00 1.38
C VAL A 90 0.20 8.64 1.56
N SER A 91 -0.62 7.59 1.71
CA SER A 91 -0.16 6.20 1.78
C SER A 91 0.61 5.81 0.52
N PHE A 92 0.13 6.18 -0.66
CA PHE A 92 0.84 5.93 -1.90
C PHE A 92 2.18 6.67 -1.98
N PHE A 93 2.24 7.97 -1.65
CA PHE A 93 3.47 8.74 -1.87
C PHE A 93 4.52 8.59 -0.77
N ILE A 94 4.13 8.61 0.52
CA ILE A 94 5.09 8.71 1.63
C ILE A 94 6.08 7.53 1.67
N PRO A 95 5.65 6.25 1.68
CA PRO A 95 6.55 5.09 1.74
C PRO A 95 7.45 5.01 0.50
N ASN A 96 6.89 5.29 -0.68
CA ASN A 96 7.60 5.23 -1.96
C ASN A 96 8.72 6.29 -2.03
N ILE A 97 8.40 7.54 -1.70
CA ILE A 97 9.38 8.64 -1.61
C ILE A 97 10.38 8.37 -0.48
N GLY A 98 9.92 7.85 0.65
CA GLY A 98 10.76 7.52 1.81
C GLY A 98 11.88 6.54 1.46
N ILE A 99 11.60 5.52 0.66
CA ILE A 99 12.63 4.60 0.16
C ILE A 99 13.60 5.28 -0.80
N MET A 100 13.10 6.13 -1.71
CA MET A 100 13.94 6.84 -2.69
C MET A 100 14.90 7.81 -1.99
N ILE A 101 14.42 8.59 -1.02
CA ILE A 101 15.18 9.65 -0.36
C ILE A 101 16.22 9.10 0.63
N ARG A 102 16.09 7.83 1.07
CA ARG A 102 17.08 7.11 1.89
C ARG A 102 18.51 7.24 1.34
N ARG A 103 18.66 7.39 0.01
CA ARG A 103 19.98 7.54 -0.64
C ARG A 103 20.68 8.85 -0.22
N ARG A 104 19.96 9.93 0.07
CA ARG A 104 20.50 11.26 0.40
C ARG A 104 20.98 11.40 1.84
N PHE A 105 20.32 10.75 2.80
CA PHE A 105 20.76 10.78 4.18
C PHE A 105 21.82 9.70 4.41
N LYS A 106 23.11 10.07 4.54
CA LYS A 106 24.22 9.13 4.82
C LYS A 106 24.59 9.04 6.30
N LYS A 107 24.60 10.17 7.04
CA LYS A 107 24.98 10.23 8.46
C LYS A 107 23.91 9.65 9.42
N ASN A 108 22.63 10.01 9.23
CA ASN A 108 21.54 9.60 10.14
C ASN A 108 20.66 8.46 9.58
N ARG A 109 21.25 7.53 8.81
CA ARG A 109 20.50 6.45 8.12
C ARG A 109 19.67 5.58 9.04
N GLU A 110 20.18 5.25 10.23
CA GLU A 110 19.50 4.34 11.15
C GLU A 110 18.23 4.96 11.73
N LYS A 111 18.30 6.22 12.18
CA LYS A 111 17.14 6.98 12.66
C LYS A 111 16.09 7.13 11.55
N PHE A 112 16.53 7.46 10.33
CA PHE A 112 15.65 7.56 9.17
C PHE A 112 14.94 6.24 8.86
N ASN A 113 15.67 5.12 8.91
CA ASN A 113 15.09 3.81 8.63
C ASN A 113 13.99 3.43 9.65
N TYR A 114 14.21 3.68 10.95
CA TYR A 114 13.20 3.40 11.97
C TYR A 114 11.98 4.32 11.83
N LEU A 115 12.20 5.60 11.50
CA LEU A 115 11.13 6.56 11.23
C LEU A 115 10.25 6.08 10.06
N VAL A 116 10.84 5.72 8.92
CA VAL A 116 10.09 5.21 7.76
C VAL A 116 9.39 3.87 8.07
N THR A 117 10.03 3.00 8.86
CA THR A 117 9.40 1.76 9.33
C THR A 117 8.15 2.05 10.15
N GLY A 118 8.21 3.03 11.06
CA GLY A 118 7.07 3.49 11.83
C GLY A 118 5.94 4.03 10.97
N PHE A 119 6.26 4.87 9.96
CA PHE A 119 5.26 5.35 8.99
C PHE A 119 4.60 4.23 8.20
N ASN A 120 5.38 3.23 7.73
CA ASN A 120 4.81 2.06 7.04
C ASN A 120 3.78 1.33 7.92
N PHE A 121 4.09 1.14 9.20
CA PHE A 121 3.16 0.52 10.16
C PHE A 121 1.91 1.38 10.41
N LEU A 122 2.08 2.69 10.57
CA LEU A 122 0.96 3.62 10.76
C LEU A 122 0.02 3.58 9.56
N ILE A 123 0.58 3.54 8.35
CA ILE A 123 -0.20 3.44 7.12
C ILE A 123 -0.91 2.08 7.04
N ILE A 124 -0.26 0.97 7.40
CA ILE A 124 -0.94 -0.34 7.46
C ILE A 124 -2.15 -0.27 8.40
N LEU A 125 -1.99 0.31 9.59
CA LEU A 125 -3.09 0.47 10.54
C LEU A 125 -4.21 1.35 9.98
N ALA A 126 -3.86 2.45 9.30
CA ALA A 126 -4.84 3.32 8.65
C ALA A 126 -5.61 2.59 7.54
N LEU A 127 -4.93 1.81 6.70
CA LEU A 127 -5.56 1.01 5.65
C LEU A 127 -6.48 -0.07 6.22
N VAL A 128 -6.05 -0.78 7.26
CA VAL A 128 -6.88 -1.79 7.94
C VAL A 128 -8.10 -1.14 8.60
N PHE A 129 -7.93 0.03 9.23
CA PHE A 129 -9.05 0.79 9.77
C PHE A 129 -10.03 1.19 8.65
N MET A 130 -9.54 1.72 7.53
CA MET A 130 -10.39 2.04 6.38
C MET A 130 -11.12 0.82 5.84
N MET A 131 -10.46 -0.35 5.77
CA MET A 131 -11.10 -1.59 5.34
C MET A 131 -12.31 -1.94 6.21
N SER A 132 -12.28 -1.62 7.51
CA SER A 132 -13.43 -1.85 8.40
C SER A 132 -14.59 -0.88 8.20
N GLN A 133 -14.33 0.28 7.58
CA GLN A 133 -15.32 1.34 7.35
C GLN A 133 -15.99 1.24 5.98
N VAL A 134 -15.35 0.57 5.01
CA VAL A 134 -15.92 0.34 3.68
C VAL A 134 -17.03 -0.70 3.79
N ARG A 135 -18.18 -0.42 3.18
CA ARG A 135 -19.25 -1.41 2.98
C ARG A 135 -18.85 -2.33 1.83
N TRP A 136 -18.62 -3.59 2.16
CA TRP A 136 -18.24 -4.62 1.21
C TRP A 136 -19.47 -5.33 0.67
N ASP A 137 -19.53 -5.49 -0.65
CA ASP A 137 -20.50 -6.35 -1.33
C ASP A 137 -19.73 -7.59 -1.83
N PHE A 138 -19.89 -8.72 -1.13
CA PHE A 138 -19.17 -9.97 -1.36
C PHE A 138 -20.01 -11.01 -2.09
#